data_AF-A0A2G9RTI9-F1
#
_entry.id   AF-A0A2G9RTI9-F1
#
_cell.length_a   1.000
_cell.length_b   1.000
_cell.length_c   1.000
_cell.angle_alpha   90.00
_cell.angle_beta   90.00
_cell.angle_gamma   90.00
#
_symmetry.space_group_name_H-M   'P 1'
#
loop_
_entity.id
_entity.type
_entity.pdbx_description
1 polymer ?
#
loop_
_entity_poly.entity_id
_entity_poly.type
_entity_poly.pdbx_seq_one_letter_code
_entity_poly.pdbx_strand_id
1 'polypeptide(L)'
;MKQFKEPDFMGQFIDKYRDMGNLWEVINPLYRNKPARKASLEKLLQFVKTQVPDADIEFVDKKIGSLRSTYRKELYKVQASMRSGAAAKDVYVPSLWYYNSMQFLEDQIEARESLSTLPSTFPSTPAEASEDQPGPSILEEVEEPSWSQEDLSQNKALECGSQEEAGVSVTQEEAG
;
A
#
# COMPACT_ATOMS: atom_id res chain seq x y z
N MET A 1 -12.32 -4.94 -11.84
CA MET A 1 -11.78 -3.55 -11.73
C MET A 1 -10.94 -3.17 -12.96
N LYS A 2 -11.54 -3.09 -14.15
CA LYS A 2 -10.80 -2.71 -15.38
C LYS A 2 -10.55 -1.20 -15.45
N GLN A 3 -11.42 -0.39 -14.85
CA GLN A 3 -11.38 1.08 -14.89
C GLN A 3 -10.11 1.68 -14.25
N PHE A 4 -9.61 1.11 -13.14
CA PHE A 4 -8.40 1.62 -12.47
C PHE A 4 -7.09 1.25 -13.21
N LYS A 5 -7.16 0.52 -14.32
CA LYS A 5 -6.00 0.16 -15.13
C LYS A 5 -5.73 1.16 -16.26
N GLU A 6 -6.62 2.13 -16.47
CA GLU A 6 -6.40 3.18 -17.47
C GLU A 6 -5.18 4.04 -17.08
N PRO A 7 -4.16 4.15 -17.97
CA PRO A 7 -2.93 4.88 -17.66
C PRO A 7 -3.19 6.34 -17.26
N ASP A 8 -4.11 7.02 -17.94
CA ASP A 8 -4.41 8.44 -17.69
C ASP A 8 -5.05 8.65 -16.32
N PHE A 9 -5.99 7.78 -15.95
CA PHE A 9 -6.66 7.86 -14.65
C PHE A 9 -5.67 7.53 -13.52
N MET A 10 -4.85 6.51 -13.72
CA MET A 10 -3.84 6.09 -12.76
C MET A 10 -2.74 7.15 -12.59
N GLY A 11 -2.31 7.80 -13.68
CA GLY A 11 -1.37 8.92 -13.63
C GLY A 11 -1.92 10.08 -12.80
N GLN A 12 -3.16 10.51 -13.09
CA GLN A 12 -3.82 11.57 -12.32
C GLN A 12 -4.03 11.19 -10.84
N PHE A 13 -4.30 9.92 -10.54
CA PHE A 13 -4.37 9.44 -9.17
C PHE A 13 -3.02 9.62 -8.46
N ILE A 14 -1.92 9.24 -9.10
CA ILE A 14 -0.56 9.38 -8.54
C ILE A 14 -0.20 10.85 -8.37
N ASP A 15 -0.53 11.72 -9.31
CA ASP A 15 -0.26 13.16 -9.21
C ASP A 15 -0.99 13.78 -8.02
N LYS A 16 -2.28 13.49 -7.84
CA LYS A 16 -3.04 13.95 -6.67
C LYS A 16 -2.47 13.39 -5.36
N TYR A 17 -2.03 12.13 -5.37
CA TYR A 17 -1.41 11.51 -4.21
C TYR A 17 -0.08 12.19 -3.85
N ARG A 18 0.74 12.53 -4.86
CA ARG A 18 1.99 13.27 -4.70
C ARG A 18 1.75 14.62 -4.03
N ASP A 19 0.75 15.37 -4.46
CA ASP A 19 0.41 16.68 -3.88
C ASP A 19 -0.04 16.59 -2.41
N MET A 20 -0.51 15.44 -1.97
CA MET A 20 -0.97 15.21 -0.59
C MET A 20 0.18 14.70 0.29
N GLY A 21 1.18 15.56 0.53
CA GLY A 21 2.38 15.26 1.34
C GLY A 21 2.07 14.66 2.71
N ASN A 22 0.96 15.05 3.35
CA ASN A 22 0.54 14.49 4.63
C ASN A 22 0.20 12.99 4.60
N LEU A 23 0.08 12.37 3.43
CA LEU A 23 -0.11 10.93 3.27
C LEU A 23 1.19 10.14 3.14
N TRP A 24 2.32 10.78 2.86
CA TRP A 24 3.56 10.06 2.50
C TRP A 24 4.86 10.66 3.01
N GLU A 25 4.91 11.97 3.29
CA GLU A 25 6.06 12.67 3.84
C GLU A 25 6.07 12.55 5.36
N VAL A 26 7.04 11.83 5.94
CA VAL A 26 7.13 11.66 7.40
C VAL A 26 7.45 12.98 8.10
N ILE A 27 8.15 13.89 7.42
CA ILE A 27 8.53 15.22 7.92
C ILE A 27 7.32 16.16 7.99
N ASN A 28 6.28 15.90 7.20
CA ASN A 28 5.11 16.77 7.15
C ASN A 28 4.40 16.80 8.52
N PRO A 29 4.18 17.99 9.13
CA PRO A 29 3.54 18.08 10.45
C PRO A 29 2.16 17.41 10.52
N LEU A 30 1.46 17.35 9.39
CA LEU A 30 0.14 16.74 9.29
C LEU A 30 0.18 15.22 9.07
N TYR A 31 1.35 14.61 8.90
CA TYR A 31 1.51 13.17 8.70
C TYR A 31 1.04 12.32 9.88
N ARG A 32 1.19 12.84 11.11
CA ARG A 32 0.70 12.16 12.33
C ARG A 32 -0.73 12.56 12.69
N ASN A 33 -1.28 13.58 12.03
CA ASN A 33 -2.62 14.08 12.29
C ASN A 33 -3.67 13.21 11.58
N LYS A 34 -4.34 12.34 12.34
CA LYS A 34 -5.36 11.41 11.80
C LYS A 34 -6.50 12.13 11.06
N PRO A 35 -7.14 13.18 11.62
CA PRO A 35 -8.15 13.94 10.89
C PRO A 35 -7.66 14.53 9.57
N ALA A 36 -6.48 15.16 9.55
CA ALA A 36 -5.93 15.76 8.34
C ALA A 36 -5.63 14.72 7.26
N ARG A 37 -5.11 13.55 7.66
CA ARG A 37 -4.90 12.42 6.75
C ARG A 37 -6.19 11.87 6.18
N LYS A 38 -7.21 11.69 7.04
CA LYS A 38 -8.53 11.26 6.59
C LYS A 38 -9.11 12.24 5.56
N ALA A 39 -9.02 13.54 5.81
CA ALA A 39 -9.49 14.56 4.87
C ALA A 39 -8.76 14.50 3.51
N SER A 40 -7.45 14.22 3.48
CA SER A 40 -6.72 14.00 2.23
C SER A 40 -7.17 12.72 1.52
N LEU A 41 -7.36 11.61 2.25
CA LEU A 41 -7.91 10.37 1.67
C LEU A 41 -9.33 10.56 1.11
N GLU A 42 -10.17 11.36 1.77
CA GLU A 42 -11.52 11.70 1.29
C GLU A 42 -11.48 12.50 -0.03
N LYS A 43 -10.51 13.41 -0.20
CA LYS A 43 -10.29 14.11 -1.48
C LYS A 43 -9.88 13.15 -2.61
N LEU A 44 -8.97 12.22 -2.32
CA LEU A 44 -8.60 11.16 -3.27
C LEU A 44 -9.79 10.25 -3.58
N LEU A 45 -10.59 9.91 -2.57
CA LEU A 45 -11.79 9.10 -2.73
C LEU A 45 -12.81 9.77 -3.66
N GLN A 46 -13.01 11.09 -3.54
CA GLN A 46 -13.89 11.82 -4.44
C GLN A 46 -13.46 11.68 -5.90
N PHE A 47 -12.15 11.73 -6.17
CA PHE A 47 -11.62 11.46 -7.50
C PHE A 47 -11.84 10.00 -7.92
N VAL A 48 -11.60 9.04 -7.04
CA VAL A 48 -11.78 7.61 -7.33
C VAL A 48 -13.24 7.26 -7.64
N LYS A 49 -14.19 7.89 -6.95
CA LYS A 49 -15.63 7.68 -7.16
C LYS A 49 -16.12 8.06 -8.56
N THR A 50 -15.35 8.86 -9.31
CA THR A 50 -15.67 9.15 -10.72
C THR A 50 -15.62 7.92 -11.62
N GLN A 51 -14.80 6.92 -11.25
CA GLN A 51 -14.64 5.65 -12.00
C GLN A 51 -15.14 4.43 -11.24
N VAL A 52 -15.10 4.47 -9.90
CA VAL A 52 -15.51 3.36 -9.03
C VAL A 52 -16.45 3.92 -7.96
N PRO A 53 -17.77 4.00 -8.24
CA PRO A 53 -18.73 4.68 -7.35
C PRO A 53 -18.83 4.02 -5.97
N ASP A 54 -18.65 2.70 -5.90
CA ASP A 54 -18.70 1.90 -4.66
C ASP A 54 -17.39 1.95 -3.85
N ALA A 55 -16.41 2.73 -4.28
CA ALA A 55 -15.16 2.86 -3.54
C ALA A 55 -15.38 3.52 -2.17
N ASP A 56 -14.60 3.08 -1.19
CA ASP A 56 -14.53 3.65 0.14
C ASP A 56 -13.09 4.12 0.49
N ILE A 57 -12.91 4.66 1.69
CA ILE A 57 -11.59 5.15 2.14
C ILE A 57 -10.59 3.99 2.22
N GLU A 58 -11.05 2.81 2.65
CA GLU A 58 -10.21 1.62 2.78
C GLU A 58 -9.67 1.15 1.41
N PHE A 59 -10.50 1.23 0.36
CA PHE A 59 -10.10 0.95 -1.01
C PHE A 59 -8.95 1.86 -1.47
N VAL A 60 -9.05 3.17 -1.20
CA VAL A 60 -8.01 4.14 -1.55
C VAL A 60 -6.73 3.88 -0.76
N ASP A 61 -6.83 3.63 0.55
CA ASP A 61 -5.68 3.34 1.40
C ASP A 61 -4.96 2.05 0.97
N LYS A 62 -5.71 0.97 0.73
CA LYS A 62 -5.18 -0.28 0.18
C LYS A 62 -4.51 -0.07 -1.18
N LYS A 63 -5.10 0.78 -2.04
CA LYS A 63 -4.54 1.08 -3.35
C LYS A 63 -3.21 1.84 -3.25
N ILE A 64 -3.12 2.83 -2.36
CA ILE A 64 -1.87 3.53 -2.05
C ILE A 64 -0.83 2.53 -1.52
N GLY A 65 -1.21 1.67 -0.58
CA GLY A 65 -0.33 0.63 -0.02
C GLY A 65 0.23 -0.31 -1.10
N SER A 66 -0.63 -0.79 -1.99
CA SER A 66 -0.24 -1.63 -3.13
C SER A 66 0.75 -0.90 -4.05
N LEU A 67 0.49 0.36 -4.38
CA LEU A 67 1.37 1.17 -5.22
C LEU A 67 2.76 1.35 -4.61
N ARG A 68 2.82 1.67 -3.32
CA ARG A 68 4.10 1.82 -2.61
C ARG A 68 4.86 0.50 -2.57
N SER A 69 4.17 -0.63 -2.39
CA SER A 69 4.80 -1.95 -2.39
C SER A 69 5.41 -2.29 -3.75
N THR A 70 4.66 -2.10 -4.83
CA THR A 70 5.15 -2.34 -6.20
C THR A 70 6.32 -1.43 -6.53
N TYR A 71 6.22 -0.13 -6.23
CA TYR A 71 7.31 0.83 -6.46
C TYR A 71 8.57 0.44 -5.67
N ARG A 72 8.43 0.08 -4.38
CA ARG A 72 9.58 -0.33 -3.56
C ARG A 72 10.32 -1.55 -4.15
N LYS A 73 9.58 -2.56 -4.60
CA LYS A 73 10.17 -3.75 -5.24
C LYS A 73 10.95 -3.37 -6.50
N GLU A 74 10.38 -2.48 -7.30
CA GLU A 74 11.02 -2.01 -8.53
C GLU A 74 12.28 -1.19 -8.24
N LEU A 75 12.19 -0.26 -7.27
CA LEU A 75 13.32 0.53 -6.80
C LEU A 75 14.46 -0.35 -6.27
N TYR A 76 14.14 -1.41 -5.53
CA TYR A 76 15.14 -2.36 -5.04
C TYR A 76 15.93 -3.02 -6.17
N LYS A 77 15.28 -3.39 -7.28
CA LYS A 77 15.97 -3.97 -8.46
C LYS A 77 16.95 -2.96 -9.08
N VAL A 78 16.53 -1.70 -9.20
CA VAL A 78 17.39 -0.61 -9.70
C VAL A 78 18.62 -0.49 -8.80
N GLN A 79 18.42 -0.32 -7.50
CA GLN A 79 19.51 -0.16 -6.53
C GLN A 79 20.44 -1.38 -6.46
N ALA A 80 19.90 -2.60 -6.55
CA ALA A 80 20.67 -3.84 -6.56
C ALA A 80 21.57 -3.96 -7.80
N SER A 81 21.07 -3.53 -8.97
CA SER A 81 21.88 -3.51 -10.20
C SER A 81 23.05 -2.53 -10.10
N MET A 82 22.86 -1.38 -9.46
CA MET A 82 23.91 -0.38 -9.25
C MET A 82 24.97 -0.87 -8.26
N ARG A 83 24.57 -1.55 -7.17
CA ARG A 83 25.48 -2.04 -6.13
C ARG A 83 26.41 -3.16 -6.61
N SER A 84 25.98 -3.95 -7.59
CA SER A 84 26.73 -5.10 -8.10
C SER A 84 27.91 -4.73 -9.00
N GLY A 85 28.26 -3.44 -9.10
CA GLY A 85 29.38 -2.97 -9.93
C GLY A 85 29.09 -3.06 -11.43
N ALA A 86 27.81 -3.09 -11.82
CA ALA A 86 27.40 -3.10 -13.22
C ALA A 86 27.99 -1.89 -13.96
N ALA A 87 28.56 -2.12 -15.15
CA ALA A 87 28.93 -1.01 -16.03
C ALA A 87 27.68 -0.17 -16.35
N ALA A 88 27.81 1.13 -16.60
CA ALA A 88 26.66 2.05 -16.80
C ALA A 88 25.63 1.60 -17.87
N LYS A 89 26.00 0.66 -18.74
CA LYS A 89 25.16 0.03 -19.77
C LYS A 89 24.28 -1.14 -19.27
N ASP A 90 24.48 -1.60 -18.03
CA ASP A 90 23.89 -2.82 -17.47
C ASP A 90 23.08 -2.55 -16.18
N VAL A 91 22.74 -1.27 -15.95
CA VAL A 91 21.82 -0.87 -14.87
C VAL A 91 20.41 -1.30 -15.26
N TYR A 92 19.69 -1.91 -14.32
CA TYR A 92 18.32 -2.34 -14.52
C TYR A 92 17.42 -1.14 -14.85
N VAL A 93 16.68 -1.25 -15.95
CA VAL A 93 15.67 -0.26 -16.34
C VAL A 93 14.32 -0.69 -15.78
N PRO A 94 13.64 0.14 -14.97
CA PRO A 94 12.30 -0.14 -14.47
C PRO A 94 11.32 -0.46 -15.59
N SER A 95 10.56 -1.55 -15.45
CA SER A 95 9.46 -1.89 -16.38
C SER A 95 8.13 -1.29 -15.94
N LEU A 96 8.05 -0.80 -14.70
CA LEU A 96 6.87 -0.13 -14.16
C LEU A 96 6.62 1.21 -14.86
N TRP A 97 5.55 1.30 -15.66
CA TRP A 97 5.29 2.47 -16.51
C TRP A 97 5.11 3.80 -15.75
N TYR A 98 4.64 3.75 -14.50
CA TYR A 98 4.49 4.94 -13.63
C TYR A 98 5.66 5.12 -12.65
N TYR A 99 6.80 4.46 -12.88
CA TYR A 99 7.96 4.52 -11.99
C TYR A 99 8.40 5.97 -11.71
N ASN A 100 8.58 6.77 -12.77
CA ASN A 100 9.02 8.16 -12.64
C ASN A 100 8.03 9.01 -11.84
N SER A 101 6.72 8.78 -12.00
CA SER A 101 5.69 9.51 -11.24
C SER A 101 5.72 9.22 -9.74
N MET A 102 6.30 8.09 -9.33
CA MET A 102 6.40 7.66 -7.92
C MET A 102 7.77 7.96 -7.28
N GLN A 103 8.70 8.60 -8.00
CA GLN A 103 10.06 8.90 -7.51
C GLN A 103 10.09 9.75 -6.24
N PHE A 104 9.06 10.57 -5.98
CA PHE A 104 8.95 11.36 -4.75
C PHE A 104 8.95 10.51 -3.46
N LEU A 105 8.75 9.20 -3.57
CA LEU A 105 8.81 8.27 -2.45
C LEU A 105 10.22 7.77 -2.12
N GLU A 106 11.19 7.97 -3.00
CA GLU A 106 12.55 7.41 -2.88
C GLU A 106 13.25 7.90 -1.62
N ASP A 107 13.26 9.22 -1.37
CA ASP A 107 13.87 9.83 -0.17
C ASP A 107 13.37 9.21 1.14
N GLN A 108 12.08 8.87 1.19
CA GLN A 108 11.45 8.28 2.37
C GLN A 108 11.80 6.80 2.55
N ILE A 109 12.15 6.11 1.45
CA ILE A 109 12.50 4.69 1.45
C ILE A 109 14.00 4.54 1.77
N GLU A 110 14.87 5.30 1.11
CA GLU A 110 16.32 5.22 1.30
C GLU A 110 16.71 5.53 2.75
N ALA A 111 16.17 6.61 3.33
CA ALA A 111 16.40 6.97 4.73
C ALA A 111 16.05 5.85 5.71
N ARG A 112 15.06 5.00 5.38
CA ARG A 112 14.62 3.88 6.23
C ARG A 112 15.54 2.66 6.11
N GLU A 113 16.05 2.37 4.92
CA GLU A 113 16.99 1.27 4.67
C GLU A 113 18.36 1.54 5.34
N SER A 114 18.83 2.80 5.32
CA SER A 114 20.09 3.19 5.98
C SER A 114 20.08 2.91 7.49
N LEU A 115 18.92 3.03 8.16
CA LEU A 115 18.77 2.74 9.59
C LEU A 115 18.68 1.25 9.90
N SER A 116 18.26 0.42 8.94
CA SER A 116 18.08 -1.02 9.12
C SER A 116 19.37 -1.82 8.92
N THR A 117 20.40 -1.24 8.33
CA THR A 117 21.65 -1.94 7.96
C THR A 117 22.69 -1.98 9.10
N LEU A 118 22.36 -1.50 10.30
CA LEU A 118 23.25 -1.64 11.45
C LEU A 118 23.27 -3.11 11.91
N PRO A 119 24.43 -3.79 11.91
CA PRO A 119 24.52 -5.14 12.43
C PRO A 119 24.20 -5.09 13.93
N SER A 120 23.07 -5.68 14.31
CA SER A 120 22.74 -5.95 15.71
C SER A 120 23.68 -7.06 16.19
N THR A 121 24.92 -6.70 16.51
CA THR A 121 25.92 -7.58 17.11
C THR A 121 25.53 -7.82 18.56
N PHE A 122 24.66 -8.81 18.78
CA PHE A 122 24.61 -9.52 20.05
C PHE A 122 25.62 -10.67 19.97
N PRO A 123 26.68 -10.68 20.79
CA PRO A 123 27.65 -11.75 20.80
C PRO A 123 27.05 -12.92 21.57
N SER A 124 26.58 -13.96 20.88
CA SER A 124 26.29 -15.23 21.53
C SER A 124 27.33 -16.27 21.12
N THR A 125 28.34 -16.39 21.98
CA THR A 125 29.04 -17.61 22.42
C THR A 125 29.34 -18.72 21.39
N PRO A 126 30.63 -19.05 21.15
CA PRO A 126 31.04 -20.22 20.40
C PRO A 126 31.21 -21.46 21.32
N ALA A 127 30.63 -22.59 20.93
CA ALA A 127 31.04 -23.95 21.32
C ALA A 127 30.37 -24.93 20.34
N GLU A 128 30.99 -25.25 19.20
CA GLU A 128 31.92 -26.37 18.94
C GLU A 128 31.33 -27.78 19.05
N ALA A 129 31.65 -28.59 18.03
CA ALA A 129 31.49 -30.03 17.83
C ALA A 129 30.09 -30.60 17.47
N SER A 130 29.91 -31.01 16.20
CA SER A 130 30.00 -32.42 15.80
C SER A 130 29.67 -32.61 14.29
N GLU A 131 30.42 -33.52 13.67
CA GLU A 131 30.51 -33.83 12.23
C GLU A 131 29.26 -34.49 11.59
N ASP A 132 29.25 -34.39 10.25
CA ASP A 132 28.83 -35.37 9.24
C ASP A 132 27.34 -35.57 8.91
N GLN A 133 26.88 -34.94 7.82
CA GLN A 133 26.05 -35.59 6.78
C GLN A 133 26.07 -34.81 5.45
N PRO A 134 26.05 -35.50 4.28
CA PRO A 134 26.01 -34.87 2.97
C PRO A 134 24.57 -34.42 2.64
N GLY A 135 24.46 -33.21 2.08
CA GLY A 135 23.20 -32.54 1.83
C GLY A 135 22.38 -33.10 0.66
N PRO A 136 21.06 -32.84 0.62
CA PRO A 136 20.30 -32.94 -0.60
C PRO A 136 20.29 -31.57 -1.33
N SER A 137 20.58 -31.62 -2.63
CA SER A 137 20.37 -30.53 -3.57
C SER A 137 18.94 -30.01 -3.49
N ILE A 138 18.78 -28.76 -3.07
CA ILE A 138 17.53 -28.02 -3.12
C ILE A 138 17.59 -27.21 -4.42
N LEU A 139 17.01 -27.74 -5.50
CA LEU A 139 16.61 -26.89 -6.62
C LEU A 139 15.35 -26.15 -6.16
N GLU A 140 15.49 -24.86 -5.82
CA GLU A 140 14.34 -23.97 -5.66
C GLU A 140 13.69 -23.77 -7.03
N GLU A 141 12.64 -24.55 -7.28
CA GLU A 141 11.58 -24.16 -8.18
C GLU A 141 10.85 -22.98 -7.51
N VAL A 142 11.11 -21.77 -7.99
CA VAL A 142 10.33 -20.58 -7.61
C VAL A 142 8.99 -20.70 -8.31
N GLU A 143 8.04 -21.37 -7.65
CA GLU A 143 6.63 -21.28 -8.02
C GLU A 143 6.16 -19.85 -7.69
N GLU A 144 5.83 -19.08 -8.74
CA GLU A 144 5.22 -17.77 -8.58
C GLU A 144 3.97 -17.87 -7.70
N PRO A 145 3.74 -16.92 -6.77
CA PRO A 145 2.46 -16.77 -6.11
C PRO A 145 1.39 -16.38 -7.14
N SER A 146 0.83 -17.39 -7.80
CA SER A 146 -0.42 -17.34 -8.53
C SER A 146 -1.49 -16.92 -7.53
N TRP A 147 -2.06 -15.73 -7.75
CA TRP A 147 -3.16 -15.21 -6.97
C TRP A 147 -4.38 -16.11 -7.17
N SER A 148 -4.61 -17.07 -6.26
CA SER A 148 -5.84 -17.84 -6.24
C SER A 148 -6.99 -16.99 -5.70
N GLN A 149 -7.96 -16.84 -6.57
CA GLN A 149 -9.17 -16.04 -6.45
C GLN A 149 -10.23 -16.84 -5.71
N GLU A 150 -10.12 -17.01 -4.40
CA GLU A 150 -11.15 -17.67 -3.60
C GLU A 150 -11.00 -17.41 -2.10
N ASP A 151 -11.28 -16.20 -1.63
CA ASP A 151 -11.65 -16.01 -0.22
C ASP A 151 -12.63 -14.83 -0.02
N LEU A 152 -13.62 -14.75 -0.91
CA LEU A 152 -14.77 -13.84 -0.76
C LEU A 152 -16.06 -14.60 -1.04
N SER A 153 -16.28 -15.66 -0.27
CA SER A 153 -17.61 -16.25 -0.15
C SER A 153 -17.75 -16.95 1.18
N GLN A 154 -18.25 -16.22 2.18
CA GLN A 154 -19.11 -16.76 3.23
C GLN A 154 -19.85 -15.62 3.92
N ASN A 155 -20.95 -15.21 3.29
CA ASN A 155 -22.07 -14.58 3.96
C ASN A 155 -23.00 -15.68 4.49
N LYS A 156 -23.09 -15.86 5.81
CA LYS A 156 -24.34 -16.38 6.41
C LYS A 156 -24.51 -15.98 7.88
N ALA A 157 -25.46 -15.06 8.05
CA ALA A 157 -26.42 -14.94 9.15
C ALA A 157 -25.90 -14.87 10.59
N LEU A 158 -26.16 -13.74 11.24
CA LEU A 158 -26.91 -13.75 12.50
C LEU A 158 -27.75 -12.49 12.66
N GLU A 159 -29.02 -12.74 12.82
CA GLU A 159 -30.13 -11.86 13.18
C GLU A 159 -30.07 -11.55 14.68
N CYS A 160 -30.32 -10.30 15.06
CA CYS A 160 -30.88 -9.98 16.38
C CYS A 160 -31.56 -8.60 16.32
N GLY A 161 -32.88 -8.60 16.47
CA GLY A 161 -33.71 -7.40 16.45
C GLY A 161 -33.82 -6.69 17.79
N SER A 162 -34.50 -5.54 17.79
CA SER A 162 -35.61 -5.20 18.70
C SER A 162 -36.14 -3.79 18.39
N GLN A 163 -37.44 -3.74 18.08
CA GLN A 163 -38.52 -2.83 18.54
C GLN A 163 -38.32 -1.31 18.53
N GLU A 164 -39.18 -0.51 17.90
CA GLU A 164 -40.61 -0.18 18.14
C GLU A 164 -40.75 1.16 18.90
N GLU A 165 -41.65 2.01 18.39
CA GLU A 165 -42.44 3.11 19.02
C GLU A 165 -42.60 4.21 17.94
N ALA A 166 -43.63 4.16 17.09
CA ALA A 166 -45.03 4.52 17.33
C ALA A 166 -45.27 6.01 17.61
N GLY A 167 -45.87 6.68 16.61
CA GLY A 167 -46.89 7.73 16.78
C GLY A 167 -46.37 9.14 17.13
N VAL A 168 -47.07 10.24 16.83
CA VAL A 168 -48.46 10.46 16.44
C VAL A 168 -48.50 11.80 15.69
N SER A 169 -49.26 11.86 14.60
CA SER A 169 -49.67 13.08 13.91
C SER A 169 -50.55 13.96 14.80
N VAL A 170 -50.41 15.30 14.80
CA VAL A 170 -51.55 16.21 15.00
C VAL A 170 -51.30 17.55 14.30
N THR A 171 -52.37 17.99 13.65
CA THR A 171 -52.61 19.19 12.85
C THR A 171 -52.93 20.43 13.70
N GLN A 172 -52.55 21.61 13.16
CA GLN A 172 -53.30 22.89 13.14
C GLN A 172 -53.59 23.63 14.47
N GLU A 173 -53.31 24.94 14.54
CA GLU A 173 -54.29 26.04 14.67
C GLU A 173 -53.61 27.42 14.91
N GLU A 174 -54.32 28.44 14.42
CA GLU A 174 -54.17 29.90 14.43
C GLU A 174 -54.19 30.54 15.84
N ALA A 175 -53.55 31.72 15.99
CA ALA A 175 -54.07 32.96 16.60
C ALA A 175 -52.96 33.80 17.25
N GLY A 176 -52.88 35.07 16.85
CA GLY A 176 -51.98 36.09 17.40
C GLY A 176 -51.93 37.32 16.52
#